data_AF-A0AAU9TD48-F1
#
_entry.id   AF-A0AAU9TD48-F1
#
_cell.length_a   1.000
_cell.length_b   1.000
_cell.length_c   1.000
_cell.angle_alpha   90.00
_cell.angle_beta   90.00
_cell.angle_gamma   90.00
#
_symmetry.space_group_name_H-M   'P 1'
#
loop_
_entity.id
_entity.type
_entity.pdbx_description
1 polymer ?
#
loop_
_entity_poly.entity_id
_entity_poly.type
_entity_poly.pdbx_seq_one_letter_code
_entity_poly.pdbx_strand_id
1 'polypeptide(L)'
;MMMATRLDPFFARITMDTQDVESNVTYTWAGQRGYDNEDYILIGPERVAVRNARTPSFFLQTNSIEDANMMERLLEMRPAILDHISNEITIAIMHSIVDNFRLFASKVPVKNYYTFIGNN
;
A
#
# COMPACT_ATOMS: atom_id res chain seq x y z
N MET A 1 -19.63 27.75 9.99
CA MET A 1 -20.29 26.53 10.51
C MET A 1 -21.56 26.29 9.70
N MET A 2 -21.56 25.33 8.76
CA MET A 2 -22.77 24.85 8.06
C MET A 2 -22.68 23.37 7.65
N MET A 3 -21.81 22.57 8.30
CA MET A 3 -21.69 21.13 7.97
C MET A 3 -22.74 20.26 8.68
N ALA A 4 -23.36 20.74 9.76
CA ALA A 4 -24.30 19.96 10.56
C ALA A 4 -25.75 19.98 10.03
N THR A 5 -26.06 20.80 9.03
CA THR A 5 -27.43 21.05 8.54
C THR A 5 -27.71 20.54 7.12
N ARG A 6 -26.73 19.93 6.45
CA ARG A 6 -26.91 19.46 5.06
C ARG A 6 -27.25 17.96 5.06
N LEU A 7 -28.40 17.62 4.49
CA LEU A 7 -28.96 16.26 4.43
C LEU A 7 -28.32 15.38 3.34
N ASP A 8 -27.70 15.99 2.33
CA ASP A 8 -27.13 15.26 1.20
C ASP A 8 -25.64 14.92 1.42
N PRO A 9 -25.24 13.65 1.21
CA PRO A 9 -23.84 13.25 1.27
C PRO A 9 -23.05 13.94 0.16
N PHE A 10 -21.87 14.48 0.50
CA PHE A 10 -20.97 15.08 -0.46
C PHE A 10 -20.33 14.01 -1.34
N PHE A 11 -20.55 14.10 -2.65
CA PHE A 11 -19.87 13.27 -3.63
C PHE A 11 -18.84 14.10 -4.37
N ALA A 12 -17.56 13.74 -4.18
CA ALA A 12 -16.46 14.25 -4.98
C ALA A 12 -15.56 13.09 -5.38
N ARG A 13 -14.96 13.20 -6.56
CA ARG A 13 -13.87 12.32 -6.98
C ARG A 13 -12.56 12.97 -6.57
N ILE A 14 -11.73 12.25 -5.83
CA ILE A 14 -10.41 12.72 -5.45
C ILE A 14 -9.37 12.03 -6.33
N THR A 15 -8.48 12.82 -6.91
CA THR A 15 -7.25 12.35 -7.53
C THR A 15 -6.10 12.72 -6.61
N MET A 16 -5.37 11.73 -6.12
CA MET A 16 -4.21 11.94 -5.26
C MET A 16 -2.94 11.59 -6.01
N ASP A 17 -1.91 12.41 -5.83
CA ASP A 17 -0.56 12.14 -6.29
C ASP A 17 0.34 11.86 -5.08
N THR A 18 0.77 10.60 -4.99
CA THR A 18 1.62 10.07 -3.93
C THR A 18 3.01 9.83 -4.50
N GLN A 19 3.91 10.80 -4.30
CA GLN A 19 5.29 10.74 -4.79
C GLN A 19 6.25 10.23 -3.70
N ASP A 20 7.35 9.61 -4.12
CA ASP A 20 8.44 9.16 -3.23
C ASP A 20 7.95 8.30 -2.04
N VAL A 21 6.98 7.43 -2.33
CA VAL A 21 6.39 6.50 -1.34
C VAL A 21 7.43 5.44 -0.97
N GLU A 22 7.81 5.42 0.30
CA GLU A 22 8.72 4.42 0.85
C GLU A 22 8.00 3.54 1.86
N SER A 23 8.30 2.25 1.84
CA SER A 23 7.79 1.33 2.84
C SER A 23 8.81 0.25 3.16
N ASN A 24 8.83 -0.18 4.41
CA ASN A 24 9.59 -1.33 4.86
C ASN A 24 8.64 -2.51 5.05
N VAL A 25 8.98 -3.64 4.44
CA VAL A 25 8.25 -4.89 4.63
C VAL A 25 9.13 -5.85 5.43
N THR A 26 8.61 -6.33 6.55
CA THR A 26 9.27 -7.36 7.38
C THR A 26 8.42 -8.62 7.36
N TYR A 27 9.01 -9.77 7.00
CA TYR A 27 8.32 -11.06 6.97
C TYR A 27 9.25 -12.16 7.49
N THR A 28 8.68 -13.28 7.92
CA THR A 28 9.44 -14.48 8.29
C THR A 28 9.69 -15.34 7.06
N TRP A 29 10.86 -15.98 7.02
CA TRP A 29 11.23 -16.93 5.96
C TRP A 29 11.56 -18.29 6.58
N ALA A 30 11.08 -19.36 5.97
CA ALA A 30 11.40 -20.74 6.36
C ALA A 30 11.57 -21.61 5.11
N GLY A 31 12.49 -22.58 5.16
CA GLY A 31 12.63 -23.60 4.13
C GLY A 31 11.69 -24.76 4.40
N GLN A 32 10.94 -25.20 3.38
CA GLN A 32 10.12 -26.40 3.46
C GLN A 32 10.40 -27.32 2.28
N ARG A 33 10.66 -28.60 2.56
CA ARG A 33 10.86 -29.61 1.52
C ARG A 33 9.51 -30.06 0.96
N GLY A 34 9.37 -29.96 -0.35
CA GLY A 34 8.20 -30.38 -1.10
C GLY A 34 8.12 -31.90 -1.31
N TYR A 35 6.98 -32.36 -1.82
CA TYR A 35 6.75 -33.76 -2.18
C TYR A 35 7.65 -34.24 -3.33
N ASP A 36 8.05 -33.31 -4.20
CA ASP A 36 9.00 -33.48 -5.30
C ASP A 36 10.47 -33.51 -4.85
N ASN A 37 10.72 -33.53 -3.53
CA ASN A 37 12.04 -33.58 -2.91
C ASN A 37 12.88 -32.29 -3.08
N GLU A 38 12.26 -31.21 -3.59
CA GLU A 38 12.87 -29.89 -3.75
C GLU A 38 12.59 -29.00 -2.53
N ASP A 39 13.46 -28.02 -2.28
CA ASP A 39 13.28 -27.06 -1.19
C ASP A 39 12.58 -25.79 -1.70
N TYR A 40 11.56 -25.35 -0.97
CA TYR A 40 10.77 -24.16 -1.25
C TYR A 40 10.88 -23.13 -0.12
N ILE A 41 10.66 -21.86 -0.46
CA ILE A 41 10.61 -20.78 0.53
C ILE A 41 9.17 -20.59 0.97
N LEU A 42 8.93 -20.75 2.28
CA LEU A 42 7.69 -20.37 2.93
C LEU A 42 7.83 -18.96 3.49
N ILE A 43 7.01 -18.06 2.97
CA ILE A 43 6.94 -16.67 3.43
C ILE A 43 5.75 -16.55 4.37
N GLY A 44 6.04 -16.24 5.63
CA GLY A 44 5.03 -16.07 6.66
C GLY A 44 4.29 -14.73 6.56
N PRO A 45 3.51 -14.38 7.60
CA PRO A 45 2.84 -13.09 7.68
C PRO A 45 3.83 -11.94 7.67
N GLU A 46 3.48 -10.89 6.96
CA GLU A 46 4.25 -9.67 6.82
C GLU A 46 3.75 -8.54 7.72
N ARG A 47 4.66 -7.63 8.04
CA ARG A 47 4.38 -6.35 8.65
C ARG A 47 4.89 -5.27 7.71
N VAL A 48 3.98 -4.39 7.28
CA VAL A 48 4.30 -3.22 6.46
C VAL A 48 4.40 -1.99 7.35
N ALA A 49 5.51 -1.27 7.25
CA ALA A 49 5.72 0.02 7.90
C ALA A 49 5.91 1.09 6.82
N VAL A 50 4.92 1.98 6.71
CA VAL A 50 4.95 3.08 5.74
C VAL A 50 5.86 4.19 6.25
N ARG A 51 6.69 4.73 5.36
CA ARG A 51 7.66 5.80 5.63
C ARG A 51 7.49 6.95 4.65
N ASN A 52 6.24 7.35 4.44
CA ASN A 52 5.93 8.49 3.59
C ASN A 52 6.43 9.77 4.27
N ALA A 53 7.43 10.41 3.66
CA ALA A 53 8.01 11.65 4.17
C ALA A 53 7.19 12.90 3.78
N ARG A 54 6.30 12.77 2.79
CA ARG A 54 5.59 13.89 2.17
C ARG A 54 4.09 13.67 2.18
N THR A 55 3.34 14.72 2.55
CA THR A 55 1.88 14.75 2.40
C THR A 55 1.51 14.75 0.92
N PRO A 56 0.59 13.88 0.47
CA PRO A 56 0.23 13.79 -0.94
C PRO A 56 -0.47 15.06 -1.44
N SER A 57 -0.21 15.43 -2.68
CA SER A 57 -1.03 16.44 -3.37
C SER A 57 -2.34 15.82 -3.83
N PHE A 58 -3.41 16.61 -3.85
CA PHE A 58 -4.73 16.11 -4.24
C PHE A 58 -5.45 17.13 -5.13
N PHE A 59 -6.38 16.63 -5.92
CA PHE A 59 -7.30 17.39 -6.75
C PHE A 59 -8.70 16.84 -6.60
N LEU A 60 -9.69 17.72 -6.42
CA LEU A 60 -11.10 17.34 -6.26
C LEU A 60 -11.88 17.67 -7.53
N GLN A 61 -12.63 16.69 -8.03
CA GLN A 61 -13.61 16.86 -9.11
C GLN A 61 -15.01 16.68 -8.55
N THR A 62 -15.85 17.69 -8.70
CA THR A 62 -17.24 17.67 -8.24
C THR A 62 -18.12 18.40 -9.26
N ASN A 63 -19.42 18.13 -9.22
CA ASN A 63 -20.41 18.83 -10.06
C ASN A 63 -20.78 20.23 -9.51
N SER A 64 -20.35 20.57 -8.29
CA SER A 64 -20.67 21.80 -7.56
C SER A 64 -19.40 22.47 -7.03
N ILE A 65 -19.08 23.65 -7.54
CA ILE A 65 -17.86 24.40 -7.20
C ILE A 65 -17.83 24.79 -5.71
N GLU A 66 -18.97 25.10 -5.11
CA GLU A 66 -19.06 25.46 -3.69
C GLU A 66 -18.68 24.28 -2.78
N ASP A 67 -19.10 23.08 -3.15
CA ASP A 67 -18.83 21.85 -2.41
C ASP A 67 -17.35 21.47 -2.52
N ALA A 68 -16.74 21.68 -3.69
CA ALA A 68 -15.32 21.49 -3.92
C ALA A 68 -14.49 22.36 -2.98
N ASN A 69 -14.78 23.67 -2.94
CA ASN A 69 -14.05 24.65 -2.13
C ASN A 69 -14.19 24.39 -0.63
N MET A 70 -15.36 23.94 -0.16
CA MET A 70 -15.55 23.57 1.24
C MET A 70 -14.72 22.34 1.61
N MET A 71 -14.69 21.34 0.73
CA MET A 71 -14.02 20.07 1.00
C MET A 71 -12.49 20.19 0.89
N GLU A 72 -12.01 20.99 -0.05
CA GLU A 72 -10.60 21.38 -0.17
C GLU A 72 -10.11 22.03 1.12
N ARG A 73 -10.82 23.05 1.62
CA ARG A 73 -10.48 23.69 2.91
C ARG A 73 -10.46 22.70 4.07
N LEU A 74 -11.37 21.71 4.07
CA LEU A 74 -11.42 20.70 5.12
C LEU A 74 -10.18 19.80 5.10
N LEU A 75 -9.77 19.37 3.92
CA LEU A 75 -8.59 18.53 3.71
C LEU A 75 -7.30 19.29 3.97
N GLU A 76 -7.23 20.57 3.58
CA GLU A 76 -6.11 21.47 3.91
C GLU A 76 -5.99 21.72 5.42
N MET A 77 -7.12 21.88 6.14
CA MET A 77 -7.10 22.02 7.59
C MET A 77 -6.70 20.73 8.32
N ARG A 78 -6.86 19.56 7.69
CA ARG A 78 -6.60 18.25 8.29
C ARG A 78 -5.76 17.36 7.36
N PRO A 79 -4.48 17.72 7.14
CA PRO A 79 -3.59 16.95 6.24
C PRO A 79 -3.39 15.50 6.70
N ALA A 80 -3.59 15.21 7.99
CA ALA A 80 -3.55 13.85 8.54
C ALA A 80 -4.56 12.89 7.87
N ILE A 81 -5.68 13.40 7.35
CA ILE A 81 -6.65 12.56 6.62
C ILE A 81 -6.04 12.06 5.31
N LEU A 82 -5.40 12.96 4.56
CA LEU A 82 -4.74 12.64 3.29
C LEU A 82 -3.55 11.72 3.51
N ASP A 83 -2.76 11.97 4.55
CA ASP A 83 -1.64 11.11 4.94
C ASP A 83 -2.12 9.70 5.30
N HIS A 84 -3.17 9.58 6.12
CA HIS A 84 -3.74 8.29 6.47
C HIS A 84 -4.25 7.52 5.24
N ILE A 85 -5.01 8.17 4.34
CA ILE A 85 -5.49 7.54 3.11
C ILE A 85 -4.33 7.06 2.24
N SER A 86 -3.29 7.88 2.08
CA SER A 86 -2.08 7.50 1.33
C SER A 86 -1.38 6.30 1.95
N ASN A 87 -1.27 6.26 3.29
CA ASN A 87 -0.65 5.17 4.01
C ASN A 87 -1.45 3.86 3.85
N GLU A 88 -2.78 3.91 3.93
CA GLU A 88 -3.65 2.74 3.72
C GLU A 88 -3.56 2.21 2.27
N ILE A 89 -3.54 3.10 1.27
CA ILE A 89 -3.32 2.71 -0.13
C ILE A 89 -1.96 2.01 -0.27
N THR A 90 -0.91 2.58 0.33
CA THR A 90 0.44 2.01 0.31
C THR A 90 0.46 0.61 0.94
N ILE A 91 -0.16 0.47 2.12
CA ILE A 91 -0.26 -0.80 2.85
C ILE A 91 -0.97 -1.86 2.01
N ALA A 92 -2.12 -1.51 1.43
CA ALA A 92 -2.90 -2.43 0.59
C ALA A 92 -2.10 -2.93 -0.63
N ILE A 93 -1.37 -2.04 -1.31
CA ILE A 93 -0.52 -2.40 -2.45
C ILE A 93 0.62 -3.32 -1.98
N MET A 94 1.28 -2.99 -0.87
CA MET A 94 2.40 -3.78 -0.36
C MET A 94 1.96 -5.19 0.07
N HIS A 95 0.79 -5.34 0.69
CA HIS A 95 0.20 -6.64 0.96
C HIS A 95 0.02 -7.45 -0.34
N SER A 96 -0.53 -6.84 -1.39
CA SER A 96 -0.68 -7.52 -2.69
C SER A 96 0.65 -7.94 -3.31
N ILE A 97 1.69 -7.11 -3.20
CA ILE A 97 3.04 -7.45 -3.67
C ILE A 97 3.60 -8.66 -2.91
N VAL A 98 3.46 -8.68 -1.59
CA VAL A 98 3.94 -9.78 -0.75
C VAL A 98 3.17 -11.06 -1.02
N ASP A 99 1.85 -10.99 -1.24
CA ASP A 99 1.03 -12.13 -1.62
C ASP A 99 1.49 -12.75 -2.94
N ASN A 100 1.78 -11.92 -3.93
CA ASN A 100 2.34 -12.38 -5.21
C ASN A 100 3.71 -13.04 -5.01
N PHE A 101 4.56 -12.46 -4.17
CA PHE A 101 5.85 -13.04 -3.84
C PHE A 101 5.72 -14.38 -3.10
N ARG A 102 4.76 -14.51 -2.17
CA ARG A 102 4.44 -15.77 -1.47
C ARG A 102 3.95 -16.85 -2.44
N LEU A 103 3.11 -16.48 -3.40
CA LEU A 103 2.62 -17.40 -4.42
C LEU A 103 3.74 -17.85 -5.36
N PHE A 104 4.68 -16.97 -5.68
CA PHE A 104 5.87 -17.33 -6.43
C PHE A 104 6.81 -18.24 -5.63
N ALA A 105 7.09 -17.88 -4.37
CA ALA A 105 7.91 -18.61 -3.41
C ALA A 105 7.49 -20.07 -3.20
N SER A 106 6.18 -20.30 -3.17
CA SER A 106 5.61 -21.66 -3.02
C SER A 106 5.64 -22.51 -4.30
N LYS A 107 5.92 -21.91 -5.47
CA LYS A 107 5.91 -22.62 -6.77
C LYS A 107 7.29 -22.83 -7.36
N VAL A 108 8.24 -21.98 -7.02
CA VAL A 108 9.59 -22.04 -7.57
C VAL A 108 10.53 -22.60 -6.49
N PRO A 109 11.32 -23.64 -6.80
CA PRO A 109 12.33 -24.16 -5.89
C PRO A 109 13.46 -23.16 -5.60
N VAL A 110 14.04 -23.23 -4.40
CA VAL A 110 15.12 -22.37 -3.89
C VAL A 110 16.33 -22.31 -4.84
N LYS A 111 16.65 -23.42 -5.51
CA LYS A 111 17.78 -23.50 -6.47
C LYS A 111 17.72 -22.47 -7.61
N ASN A 112 16.54 -21.92 -7.90
CA ASN A 112 16.35 -20.92 -8.95
C ASN A 112 16.46 -19.47 -8.42
N TYR A 113 16.49 -19.25 -7.11
CA TYR A 113 16.58 -17.92 -6.50
C TYR A 113 18.03 -17.48 -6.36
N TYR A 114 18.87 -18.42 -5.93
CA TYR A 114 20.26 -18.19 -5.65
C TYR A 114 21.06 -19.15 -6.51
N THR A 115 21.92 -18.62 -7.37
CA THR A 115 23.05 -19.41 -7.83
C THR A 115 23.85 -19.74 -6.59
N PHE A 116 23.93 -21.03 -6.22
CA PHE A 116 24.97 -21.47 -5.32
C PHE A 116 26.28 -20.98 -5.94
N ILE A 117 26.96 -20.05 -5.26
CA ILE A 117 28.34 -19.71 -5.61
C ILE A 117 29.05 -21.06 -5.61
N GLY A 118 29.48 -21.46 -6.82
CA GLY A 118 29.97 -22.79 -7.09
C GLY A 118 31.08 -23.14 -6.11
N ASN A 119 31.04 -24.38 -5.61
CA ASN A 119 32.23 -25.00 -5.08
C ASN A 119 33.27 -25.03 -6.21
N ASN A 120 34.29 -24.18 -6.10
CA ASN A 120 35.60 -24.43 -6.69
C ASN A 120 36.23 -25.65 -6.02
#